data_AF-A0A958IKN3-F1
#
_entry.id   AF-A0A958IKN3-F1
#
_cell.length_a   1.000
_cell.length_b   1.000
_cell.length_c   1.000
_cell.angle_alpha   90.00
_cell.angle_beta   90.00
_cell.angle_gamma   90.00
#
_symmetry.space_group_name_H-M   'P 1'
#
loop_
_entity.id
_entity.type
_entity.pdbx_description
1 polymer ?
#
loop_
_entity_poly.entity_id
_entity_poly.type
_entity_poly.pdbx_seq_one_letter_code
_entity_poly.pdbx_strand_id
1 'polypeptide(L)'
;MVAHKHPSDVIGAKIAMWMFLFTEVLLFGGLFIAYAVYRAKYPLDFHNAAIELNTALGGLNTLVLLTSSLTVAVSIEALQRGNRKLSIWMLVVTIVCAATFIVIKYFEWGHKFHIGLYPGSEELLSHSSGEYVFFSLYYVMTGLHGVHVLLGIAVLGTM
;
A
#
# COMPACT_ATOMS: atom_id res chain seq x y z
N MET A 1 34.69 21.02 -21.44
CA MET A 1 33.76 21.04 -20.30
C MET A 1 33.92 19.75 -19.53
N VAL A 2 34.65 19.77 -18.41
CA VAL A 2 34.76 18.62 -17.52
C VAL A 2 33.46 18.54 -16.74
N ALA A 3 32.67 17.49 -16.98
CA ALA A 3 31.50 17.22 -16.16
C ALA A 3 31.99 16.87 -14.75
N HIS A 4 31.86 17.82 -13.81
CA HIS A 4 32.05 17.55 -12.39
C HIS A 4 30.97 16.56 -11.94
N LYS A 5 31.29 15.27 -12.00
CA LYS A 5 30.50 14.21 -11.39
C LYS A 5 30.66 14.37 -9.89
N HIS A 6 29.74 15.09 -9.24
CA HIS A 6 29.67 15.12 -7.78
C HIS A 6 29.69 13.66 -7.29
N PRO A 7 30.63 13.26 -6.41
CA PRO A 7 30.54 11.98 -5.76
C PRO A 7 29.22 11.99 -5.00
N SER A 8 28.24 11.20 -5.47
CA SER A 8 26.96 11.05 -4.80
C SER A 8 27.25 10.65 -3.37
N ASP A 9 26.86 11.48 -2.40
CA ASP A 9 27.03 11.17 -0.99
C ASP A 9 26.12 9.99 -0.64
N VAL A 10 26.68 8.78 -0.75
CA VAL A 10 25.99 7.52 -0.48
C VAL A 10 25.55 7.45 0.98
N ILE A 11 26.28 8.10 1.89
CA ILE A 11 25.96 8.12 3.32
C ILE A 11 24.75 9.03 3.55
N GLY A 12 24.77 10.25 2.99
CA GLY A 12 23.64 11.18 3.02
C GLY A 12 22.36 10.56 2.41
N ALA A 13 22.48 9.91 1.25
CA ALA A 13 21.34 9.24 0.60
C ALA A 13 20.74 8.10 1.46
N LYS A 14 21.59 7.30 2.13
CA LYS A 14 21.13 6.25 3.06
C LYS A 14 20.40 6.84 4.26
N ILE A 15 20.95 7.88 4.88
CA ILE A 15 20.33 8.53 6.03
C ILE A 15 18.98 9.16 5.64
N ALA A 16 18.92 9.82 4.48
CA ALA A 16 17.68 10.37 3.95
C ALA A 16 16.62 9.27 3.74
N MET A 17 17.01 8.11 3.19
CA MET A 17 16.10 6.97 3.03
C MET A 17 15.57 6.46 4.38
N TRP A 18 16.44 6.32 5.39
CA TRP A 18 16.03 5.91 6.73
C TRP A 18 15.08 6.90 7.41
N MET A 19 15.37 8.20 7.29
CA MET A 19 14.50 9.27 7.80
C MET A 19 13.12 9.22 7.14
N PHE A 20 13.08 9.06 5.81
CA PHE A 20 11.82 8.91 5.07
C PHE A 20 11.04 7.66 5.50
N LEU A 21 11.71 6.50 5.64
CA LEU A 21 11.04 5.28 6.13
C LEU A 21 10.47 5.47 7.54
N PHE A 22 11.15 6.21 8.41
CA PHE A 22 10.65 6.50 9.74
C PHE A 22 9.39 7.38 9.70
N THR A 23 9.35 8.41 8.83
CA THR A 23 8.14 9.23 8.68
C THR A 23 6.94 8.43 8.16
N GLU A 24 7.18 7.48 7.25
CA GLU A 24 6.14 6.58 6.75
C GLU A 24 5.59 5.66 7.86
N VAL A 25 6.47 5.10 8.70
CA VAL A 25 6.07 4.29 9.86
C VAL A 25 5.21 5.11 10.83
N LEU A 26 5.55 6.38 11.08
CA LEU A 26 4.75 7.25 11.94
C LEU A 26 3.38 7.59 11.32
N LEU A 27 3.34 7.89 10.01
CA LEU A 27 2.11 8.20 9.28
C LEU A 27 1.12 7.02 9.35
N PHE A 28 1.54 5.83 8.93
CA PHE A 28 0.69 4.64 8.98
C PHE A 28 0.43 4.19 10.43
N GLY A 29 1.41 4.32 11.32
CA GLY A 29 1.25 4.02 12.74
C GLY A 29 0.14 4.84 13.40
N GLY A 30 0.08 6.15 13.11
CA GLY A 30 -0.99 7.02 13.58
C GLY A 30 -2.37 6.60 13.05
N LEU A 31 -2.47 6.23 11.77
CA LEU A 31 -3.71 5.73 11.18
C LEU A 31 -4.16 4.40 11.81
N PHE A 32 -3.24 3.48 12.09
CA PHE A 32 -3.56 2.22 12.78
C PHE A 32 -4.01 2.43 14.23
N ILE A 33 -3.40 3.38 14.94
CA ILE A 33 -3.86 3.76 16.30
C ILE A 33 -5.28 4.33 16.22
N ALA A 34 -5.56 5.23 15.28
CA ALA A 34 -6.91 5.75 15.08
C ALA A 34 -7.91 4.62 14.80
N TYR A 35 -7.57 3.69 13.89
CA TYR A 35 -8.38 2.51 13.62
C TYR A 35 -8.63 1.66 14.87
N ALA A 36 -7.60 1.40 15.68
CA ALA A 36 -7.73 0.61 16.91
C ALA A 36 -8.65 1.30 17.95
N VAL A 37 -8.50 2.61 18.13
CA VAL A 37 -9.34 3.40 19.05
C VAL A 37 -10.81 3.39 18.61
N TYR A 38 -11.08 3.65 17.33
CA TYR A 38 -12.46 3.65 16.83
C TYR A 38 -13.09 2.25 16.81
N ARG A 39 -12.29 1.21 16.55
CA ARG A 39 -12.72 -0.19 16.67
C ARG A 39 -13.11 -0.56 18.10
N ALA A 40 -12.38 -0.05 19.10
CA ALA A 40 -12.73 -0.26 20.51
C ALA A 40 -13.99 0.53 20.92
N LYS A 41 -14.22 1.69 20.32
CA LYS A 41 -15.37 2.55 20.60
C LYS A 41 -16.68 2.06 19.96
N TYR A 42 -16.61 1.50 18.75
CA TYR A 42 -17.78 1.03 17.98
C TYR A 42 -17.62 -0.45 17.56
N PRO A 43 -17.55 -1.40 18.51
CA PRO A 43 -17.19 -2.78 18.20
C PRO A 43 -18.22 -3.50 17.31
N LEU A 44 -19.51 -3.24 17.50
CA LEU A 44 -20.58 -3.88 16.72
C LEU A 44 -20.64 -3.34 15.29
N ASP A 45 -20.62 -2.02 15.13
CA ASP A 45 -20.59 -1.34 13.84
C ASP A 45 -19.35 -1.73 13.01
N PHE A 46 -18.17 -1.78 13.65
CA PHE A 46 -16.94 -2.23 12.99
C PHE A 46 -16.98 -3.70 12.58
N HIS A 47 -17.71 -4.54 13.33
CA HIS A 47 -17.87 -5.94 12.97
C HIS A 47 -18.78 -6.08 11.75
N ASN A 48 -19.93 -5.39 11.74
CA ASN A 48 -20.88 -5.41 10.63
C ASN A 48 -20.23 -4.89 9.33
N ALA A 49 -19.58 -3.73 9.40
CA ALA A 49 -18.90 -3.16 8.23
C ALA A 49 -17.71 -4.02 7.73
N ALA A 50 -17.04 -4.76 8.62
CA ALA A 50 -15.97 -5.68 8.22
C ALA A 50 -16.48 -6.91 7.46
N ILE A 51 -17.71 -7.38 7.74
CA ILE A 51 -18.33 -8.52 7.05
C ILE A 51 -18.70 -8.15 5.62
N GLU A 52 -19.03 -6.88 5.35
CA GLU A 52 -19.27 -6.37 3.99
C GLU A 52 -18.00 -6.32 3.12
N LEU A 53 -16.84 -6.62 3.70
CA LEU A 53 -15.59 -6.69 2.97
C LEU A 53 -15.35 -8.11 2.43
N ASN A 54 -15.00 -8.21 1.14
CA ASN A 54 -14.71 -9.49 0.52
C ASN A 54 -13.36 -10.04 1.01
N THR A 55 -13.41 -10.97 1.96
CA THR A 55 -12.23 -11.61 2.58
C THR A 55 -11.40 -12.42 1.59
N ALA A 56 -12.01 -12.98 0.54
CA ALA A 56 -11.29 -13.74 -0.48
C ALA A 56 -10.42 -12.83 -1.36
N LEU A 57 -10.95 -11.68 -1.80
CA LEU A 57 -10.17 -10.67 -2.53
C LEU A 57 -9.09 -10.04 -1.63
N GLY A 58 -9.40 -9.81 -0.35
CA GLY A 58 -8.42 -9.35 0.65
C GLY A 58 -7.28 -10.36 0.87
N GLY A 59 -7.60 -11.65 0.94
CA GLY A 59 -6.63 -12.73 1.08
C GLY A 59 -5.72 -12.86 -0.14
N LEU A 60 -6.29 -12.76 -1.34
CA LEU A 60 -5.53 -12.79 -2.59
C LEU A 60 -4.56 -11.61 -2.68
N ASN A 61 -5.00 -10.40 -2.30
CA ASN A 61 -4.13 -9.23 -2.23
C ASN A 61 -2.95 -9.44 -1.26
N THR A 62 -3.21 -10.01 -0.09
CA THR A 62 -2.16 -10.33 0.88
C THR A 62 -1.14 -11.31 0.29
N LEU A 63 -1.60 -12.36 -0.39
CA LEU A 63 -0.71 -13.32 -1.04
C LEU A 63 0.17 -12.64 -2.10
N VAL A 64 -0.43 -11.81 -2.96
CA VAL A 64 0.28 -11.05 -3.99
C VAL A 64 1.36 -10.15 -3.37
N LEU A 65 1.05 -9.45 -2.27
CA LEU A 65 2.02 -8.58 -1.58
C LEU A 65 3.16 -9.35 -0.90
N LEU A 66 2.87 -10.51 -0.31
CA LEU A 66 3.90 -11.38 0.28
C LEU A 66 4.84 -11.93 -0.80
N THR A 67 4.29 -12.38 -1.93
CA THR A 67 5.09 -12.82 -3.08
C THR A 67 5.93 -11.66 -3.63
N SER A 68 5.34 -10.47 -3.78
CA SER A 68 6.05 -9.26 -4.22
C SER A 68 7.20 -8.88 -3.27
N SER A 69 7.05 -9.09 -1.96
CA SER A 69 8.11 -8.80 -0.98
C SER A 69 9.27 -9.79 -1.12
N LEU A 70 8.96 -11.07 -1.35
CA LEU A 70 9.95 -12.10 -1.61
C LEU A 70 10.75 -11.81 -2.89
N THR A 71 10.09 -11.38 -3.97
CA THR A 71 10.78 -11.10 -5.25
C THR A 71 11.76 -9.95 -5.13
N VAL A 72 11.46 -8.91 -4.36
CA VAL A 72 12.42 -7.82 -4.08
C VAL A 72 13.64 -8.33 -3.30
N ALA A 73 13.43 -9.16 -2.28
CA ALA A 73 14.54 -9.73 -1.50
C ALA A 73 15.48 -10.59 -2.38
N VAL A 74 14.91 -11.44 -3.24
CA VAL A 74 15.68 -12.26 -4.20
C VAL A 74 16.39 -11.36 -5.23
N SER A 75 15.77 -10.25 -5.65
CA SER A 75 16.42 -9.29 -6.56
C SER A 75 17.69 -8.68 -5.96
N ILE A 76 17.63 -8.27 -4.70
CA ILE A 76 18.79 -7.69 -3.99
C ILE A 76 19.90 -8.72 -3.84
N GLU A 77 19.56 -9.96 -3.47
CA GLU A 77 20.52 -11.05 -3.36
C GLU A 77 21.18 -11.37 -4.72
N ALA A 78 20.39 -11.46 -5.78
CA ALA A 78 20.88 -11.70 -7.14
C ALA A 78 21.85 -10.60 -7.59
N LEU A 79 21.57 -9.35 -7.23
CA LEU A 79 22.45 -8.21 -7.52
C LEU A 79 23.77 -8.31 -6.74
N GLN A 80 23.73 -8.70 -5.47
CA GLN A 80 24.94 -8.93 -4.66
C GLN A 80 25.81 -10.06 -5.20
N ARG A 81 25.20 -11.09 -5.80
CA ARG A 81 25.89 -12.21 -6.47
C ARG A 81 26.36 -11.88 -7.90
N GLY A 82 26.16 -10.65 -8.38
CA GLY A 82 26.53 -10.22 -9.73
C GLY A 82 25.60 -10.69 -10.85
N ASN A 83 24.48 -11.35 -10.53
CA ASN A 83 23.51 -11.81 -11.52
C ASN A 83 22.46 -10.73 -11.83
N ARG A 84 22.88 -9.74 -12.64
CA ARG A 84 22.04 -8.61 -13.04
C ARG A 84 20.76 -9.02 -13.77
N LYS A 85 20.81 -10.07 -14.60
CA LYS A 85 19.62 -10.53 -15.36
C LYS A 85 18.52 -11.02 -14.42
N LEU A 86 18.88 -11.84 -13.43
CA LEU A 86 17.92 -12.35 -12.45
C LEU A 86 17.34 -11.21 -11.59
N SER A 87 18.17 -10.25 -11.17
CA SER A 87 17.73 -9.07 -10.40
C SER A 87 16.67 -8.27 -11.17
N ILE A 88 16.91 -7.94 -12.44
CA ILE A 88 15.94 -7.21 -13.28
C ILE A 88 14.65 -8.02 -13.44
N TRP A 89 14.75 -9.32 -13.70
CA TRP A 89 13.57 -10.18 -13.89
C TRP A 89 12.69 -10.22 -12.62
N MET A 90 13.31 -10.31 -11.45
CA MET A 90 12.58 -10.28 -10.16
C MET A 90 11.94 -8.91 -9.88
N LEU A 91 12.55 -7.80 -10.30
CA LEU A 91 11.93 -6.47 -10.22
C LEU A 91 10.72 -6.35 -11.15
N VAL A 92 10.79 -6.88 -12.37
CA VAL A 92 9.64 -6.92 -13.29
C VAL A 92 8.48 -7.71 -12.68
N VAL A 93 8.76 -8.88 -12.09
CA VAL A 93 7.72 -9.66 -11.38
C VAL A 93 7.10 -8.85 -10.25
N THR A 94 7.91 -8.12 -9.47
CA THR A 94 7.44 -7.23 -8.40
C THR A 94 6.47 -6.17 -8.94
N ILE A 95 6.83 -5.51 -10.05
CA ILE A 95 5.98 -4.49 -10.69
C ILE A 95 4.66 -5.11 -11.17
N VAL A 96 4.69 -6.31 -11.75
CA VAL A 96 3.47 -7.02 -12.18
C VAL A 96 2.57 -7.39 -11.00
N CYS A 97 3.15 -7.86 -9.89
CA CYS A 97 2.40 -8.13 -8.65
C CYS A 97 1.76 -6.85 -8.11
N ALA A 98 2.50 -5.74 -8.08
CA ALA A 98 2.01 -4.46 -7.61
C ALA A 98 0.88 -3.90 -8.51
N ALA A 99 1.01 -4.04 -9.84
CA ALA A 99 -0.07 -3.69 -10.78
C ALA A 99 -1.32 -4.56 -10.58
N THR A 100 -1.13 -5.86 -10.34
CA THR A 100 -2.22 -6.80 -10.05
C THR A 100 -2.99 -6.39 -8.78
N PHE A 101 -2.27 -6.01 -7.72
CA PHE A 101 -2.86 -5.49 -6.48
C PHE A 101 -3.74 -4.25 -6.74
N ILE A 102 -3.26 -3.30 -7.54
CA ILE A 102 -4.01 -2.08 -7.89
C ILE A 102 -5.28 -2.43 -8.68
N VAL A 103 -5.20 -3.34 -9.64
CA VAL A 103 -6.35 -3.78 -10.44
C VAL A 103 -7.42 -4.44 -9.57
N ILE A 104 -7.03 -5.34 -8.66
CA ILE A 104 -7.97 -5.98 -7.73
C ILE A 104 -8.65 -4.92 -6.86
N LYS A 105 -7.88 -3.96 -6.33
CA LYS A 105 -8.43 -2.87 -5.53
C LYS A 105 -9.37 -1.96 -6.32
N TYR A 106 -9.05 -1.68 -7.58
CA TYR A 106 -9.91 -0.92 -8.46
C TYR A 106 -11.28 -1.59 -8.64
N PHE A 107 -11.32 -2.92 -8.84
CA PHE A 107 -12.59 -3.64 -8.94
C PHE A 107 -13.36 -3.69 -7.61
N GLU A 108 -12.66 -3.89 -6.48
CA GLU A 108 -13.26 -3.89 -5.14
C GLU A 108 -13.90 -2.53 -4.81
N TRP A 109 -13.19 -1.44 -5.12
CA TRP A 109 -13.71 -0.08 -4.96
C TRP A 109 -14.84 0.19 -5.94
N GLY A 110 -14.69 -0.15 -7.22
CA GLY A 110 -15.74 0.04 -8.22
C GLY A 110 -17.06 -0.60 -7.79
N HIS A 111 -17.02 -1.84 -7.30
CA HIS A 111 -18.21 -2.51 -6.76
C HIS A 111 -18.81 -1.74 -5.56
N LYS A 112 -17.98 -1.25 -4.63
CA LYS A 112 -18.43 -0.44 -3.48
C LYS A 112 -19.03 0.92 -3.87
N PHE A 113 -18.50 1.56 -4.91
CA PHE A 113 -19.06 2.79 -5.46
C PHE A 113 -20.42 2.53 -6.13
N HIS A 114 -20.60 1.39 -6.79
CA HIS A 114 -21.88 1.02 -7.41
C HIS A 114 -23.00 0.75 -6.38
N ILE A 115 -22.67 0.27 -5.19
CA ILE A 115 -23.62 0.10 -4.07
C ILE A 115 -23.76 1.37 -3.21
N GLY A 116 -23.23 2.51 -3.66
CA GLY A 116 -23.37 3.79 -2.98
C GLY A 116 -22.47 4.00 -1.76
N LEU A 117 -21.62 3.04 -1.37
CA LEU A 117 -20.76 3.13 -0.19
C LEU A 117 -19.44 3.89 -0.47
N TYR A 118 -19.53 5.14 -0.93
CA TYR A 118 -18.37 6.02 -1.12
C TYR A 118 -18.34 7.16 -0.10
N PRO A 119 -17.17 7.73 0.23
CA PRO A 119 -17.05 8.86 1.16
C PRO A 119 -17.90 10.04 0.71
N GLY A 120 -18.89 10.45 1.52
CA GLY A 120 -19.79 11.57 1.24
C GLY A 120 -21.06 11.22 0.44
N SER A 121 -21.37 9.95 0.25
CA SER A 121 -22.67 9.49 -0.28
C SER A 121 -23.79 9.62 0.76
N GLU A 122 -25.03 9.78 0.30
CA GLU A 122 -26.22 9.79 1.17
C GLU A 122 -26.42 8.42 1.87
N GLU A 123 -26.12 7.32 1.17
CA GLU A 123 -26.17 5.96 1.71
C GLU A 123 -25.22 5.81 2.92
N LEU A 124 -23.94 6.18 2.77
CA LEU A 124 -22.96 6.06 3.85
C LEU A 124 -23.22 7.03 5.02
N LEU A 125 -23.86 8.17 4.76
CA LEU A 125 -24.30 9.12 5.79
C LEU A 125 -25.54 8.64 6.56
N SER A 126 -26.34 7.77 5.94
CA SER A 126 -27.51 7.14 6.58
C SER A 126 -27.16 5.96 7.49
N HIS A 127 -25.95 5.40 7.34
CA HIS A 127 -25.42 4.34 8.19
C HIS A 127 -25.08 4.84 9.61
N SER A 128 -24.88 3.90 10.54
CA SER A 128 -24.50 4.25 11.90
C SER A 128 -23.17 5.01 11.94
N SER A 129 -23.00 5.88 12.94
CA SER A 129 -21.78 6.70 13.05
C SER A 129 -20.50 5.85 13.11
N GLY A 130 -20.57 4.59 13.57
CA GLY A 130 -19.45 3.66 13.59
C GLY A 130 -19.08 3.10 12.21
N GLU A 131 -20.08 2.75 11.38
CA GLU A 131 -19.87 2.21 10.03
C GLU A 131 -19.32 3.28 9.08
N TYR A 132 -19.83 4.53 9.19
CA TYR A 132 -19.28 5.68 8.47
C TYR A 132 -17.79 5.88 8.76
N VAL A 133 -17.39 5.82 10.03
CA VAL A 133 -15.99 5.97 10.44
C VAL A 133 -15.14 4.80 9.95
N PHE A 134 -15.66 3.57 10.00
CA PHE A 134 -14.96 2.40 9.47
C PHE A 134 -14.64 2.54 7.98
N PHE A 135 -15.63 2.86 7.16
CA PHE A 135 -15.42 3.01 5.71
C PHE A 135 -14.54 4.21 5.38
N SER A 136 -14.67 5.32 6.10
CA SER A 136 -13.79 6.47 5.96
C SER A 136 -12.32 6.11 6.22
N LEU A 137 -12.05 5.41 7.33
CA LEU A 137 -10.69 4.94 7.66
C LEU A 137 -10.21 3.89 6.65
N TYR A 138 -11.07 2.98 6.21
CA TYR A 138 -10.75 1.99 5.17
C TYR A 138 -10.27 2.66 3.89
N TYR A 139 -11.01 3.64 3.36
CA TYR A 139 -10.65 4.33 2.11
C TYR A 139 -9.39 5.17 2.26
N VAL A 140 -9.21 5.87 3.38
CA VAL A 140 -7.99 6.67 3.63
C VAL A 140 -6.77 5.76 3.75
N MET A 141 -6.82 4.71 4.57
CA MET A 141 -5.68 3.81 4.78
C MET A 141 -5.31 3.05 3.50
N THR A 142 -6.30 2.47 2.82
CA THR A 142 -6.04 1.68 1.60
C THR A 142 -5.72 2.55 0.40
N GLY A 143 -6.34 3.73 0.30
CA GLY A 143 -6.06 4.71 -0.77
C GLY A 143 -4.66 5.28 -0.65
N LEU A 144 -4.26 5.72 0.54
CA LEU A 144 -2.92 6.21 0.78
C LEU A 144 -1.89 5.10 0.55
N HIS A 145 -2.15 3.87 0.98
CA HIS A 145 -1.29 2.72 0.64
C HIS A 145 -1.19 2.49 -0.88
N GLY A 146 -2.30 2.59 -1.62
CA GLY A 146 -2.31 2.48 -3.08
C GLY A 146 -1.42 3.54 -3.76
N VAL A 147 -1.47 4.79 -3.29
CA VAL A 147 -0.57 5.86 -3.76
C VAL A 147 0.89 5.52 -3.46
N HIS A 148 1.20 5.00 -2.27
CA HIS A 148 2.56 4.56 -1.92
C HIS A 148 3.07 3.45 -2.86
N VAL A 149 2.23 2.47 -3.17
CA VAL A 149 2.58 1.39 -4.11
C VAL A 149 2.83 1.94 -5.52
N LEU A 150 1.99 2.87 -6.00
CA LEU A 150 2.17 3.52 -7.30
C LEU A 150 3.49 4.29 -7.40
N LEU A 151 3.83 5.07 -6.35
CA LEU A 151 5.12 5.77 -6.27
C LEU A 151 6.29 4.77 -6.23
N GLY A 152 6.15 3.68 -5.49
CA GLY A 152 7.13 2.59 -5.47
C GLY A 152 7.38 1.98 -6.85
N ILE A 153 6.32 1.68 -7.60
CA ILE A 153 6.41 1.20 -8.99
C ILE A 153 7.13 2.22 -9.87
N ALA A 154 6.77 3.50 -9.76
CA ALA A 154 7.39 4.56 -10.56
C ALA A 154 8.90 4.66 -10.30
N VAL A 155 9.31 4.62 -9.02
CA VAL A 155 10.74 4.63 -8.64
C VAL A 155 11.46 3.38 -9.18
N LEU A 156 10.89 2.19 -8.97
CA LEU A 156 11.47 0.94 -9.46
C LEU A 156 11.57 0.89 -10.99
N GLY A 157 10.61 1.48 -11.70
CA GLY A 157 10.61 1.56 -13.16
C GLY A 157 11.66 2.50 -13.75
N THR A 158 12.23 3.41 -12.94
CA THR A 158 13.29 4.33 -13.38
C THR A 158 14.71 3.81 -13.15
N MET A 159 14.87 2.67 -12.46
CA MET A 159 16.17 2.04 -12.15
C MET A 159 16.60 1.02 -13.20
#